data_AF-A0A379ZPZ8-F1
#
_entry.id   AF-A0A379ZPZ8-F1
#
_cell.length_a   1.000
_cell.length_b   1.000
_cell.length_c   1.000
_cell.angle_alpha   90.00
_cell.angle_beta   90.00
_cell.angle_gamma   90.00
#
_symmetry.space_group_name_H-M   'P 1'
#
loop_
_entity.id
_entity.type
_entity.pdbx_description
1 polymer ?
#
loop_
_entity_poly.entity_id
_entity_poly.type
_entity_poly.pdbx_seq_one_letter_code
_entity_poly.pdbx_strand_id
1 'polypeptide(L)'
;MKLNTDFFPLTQMAQRFVDQLAQCRRLGLNVLEASEHHVLIELPYSTELIGYPDTGVIHGGVITTLMDTACGSAVVSAIYQKYQSLEISPTLDLRVDYMKPAQPHKPVYGFAECYRLSSNIAFTRAIAYQDSIDQPIAHAVGSFMRISPEMVGDAFRQALMGETDTTIGAVSKTRLPLEAGAPSQSMPVTAPIDVQGIVKRATELNDFGHLLEHVPYAKFIGMKVERFGDELIFKLPAKDDNIGNPVLPAIHGGVIAGFMEMSAIVQLMVFMQTAKVPKVVDFSIDYLRAGLLKDSFVECRITRQGRRVANVNISCWQTNRKQLIATARAHFLID
;
A
#
# COMPACT_ATOMS: atom_id res chain seq x y z
N MET A 1 23.52 6.09 4.65
CA MET A 1 24.00 6.99 3.58
C MET A 1 23.70 8.42 4.02
N LYS A 2 24.67 9.35 4.03
CA LYS A 2 24.36 10.76 4.36
C LYS A 2 23.61 11.38 3.17
N LEU A 3 22.42 11.94 3.41
CA LEU A 3 21.63 12.66 2.40
C LEU A 3 22.48 13.77 1.79
N ASN A 4 22.75 13.70 0.49
CA ASN A 4 23.45 14.76 -0.22
C ASN A 4 22.42 15.75 -0.78
N THR A 5 22.18 16.82 -0.03
CA THR A 5 21.22 17.87 -0.38
C THR A 5 21.60 18.65 -1.64
N ASP A 6 22.87 18.60 -2.07
CA ASP A 6 23.33 19.34 -3.24
C ASP A 6 22.79 18.76 -4.55
N PHE A 7 22.49 17.45 -4.57
CA PHE A 7 21.92 16.76 -5.73
C PHE A 7 20.41 16.55 -5.63
N PHE A 8 19.86 16.48 -4.41
CA PHE A 8 18.44 16.16 -4.16
C PHE A 8 17.78 17.16 -3.22
N PRO A 9 17.53 18.40 -3.69
CA PRO A 9 17.10 19.52 -2.85
C PRO A 9 15.70 19.33 -2.24
N LEU A 10 14.87 18.48 -2.83
CA LEU A 10 13.49 18.27 -2.37
C LEU A 10 13.36 17.12 -1.37
N THR A 11 14.46 16.41 -1.05
CA THR A 11 14.42 15.21 -0.20
C THR A 11 13.78 15.46 1.16
N GLN A 12 14.10 16.58 1.82
CA GLN A 12 13.52 16.89 3.11
C GLN A 12 12.02 17.21 3.03
N MET A 13 11.56 17.86 1.95
CA MET A 13 10.14 18.13 1.74
C MET A 13 9.38 16.82 1.50
N ALA A 14 9.89 15.96 0.63
CA ALA A 14 9.31 14.66 0.35
C ALA A 14 9.27 13.79 1.63
N GLN A 15 10.34 13.79 2.44
CA GLN A 15 10.33 13.08 3.73
C GLN A 15 9.25 13.63 4.65
N ARG A 16 9.10 14.96 4.77
CA ARG A 16 8.04 15.55 5.59
C ARG A 16 6.65 15.19 5.10
N PHE A 17 6.44 15.10 3.78
CA PHE A 17 5.18 14.61 3.20
C PHE A 17 4.90 13.17 3.63
N VAL A 18 5.86 12.26 3.42
CA VAL A 18 5.75 10.85 3.83
C VAL A 18 5.49 10.74 5.34
N ASP A 19 6.16 11.55 6.15
CA ASP A 19 6.00 11.57 7.61
C ASP A 19 4.63 12.08 8.06
N GLN A 20 3.85 12.79 7.22
CA GLN A 20 2.46 13.13 7.56
C GLN A 20 1.52 11.93 7.46
N LEU A 21 1.85 10.92 6.65
CA LEU A 21 0.98 9.78 6.36
C LEU A 21 1.17 8.70 7.44
N ALA A 22 0.12 8.41 8.21
CA ALA A 22 0.21 7.48 9.36
C ALA A 22 0.70 6.08 8.93
N GLN A 23 0.14 5.59 7.83
CA GLN A 23 0.56 4.32 7.24
C GLN A 23 2.05 4.31 6.87
N CYS A 24 2.58 5.40 6.31
CA CYS A 24 3.97 5.44 5.86
C CYS A 24 4.95 5.43 7.04
N ARG A 25 4.61 6.14 8.13
CA ARG A 25 5.37 6.06 9.38
C ARG A 25 5.42 4.64 9.94
N ARG A 26 4.29 3.93 9.89
CA ARG A 26 4.18 2.56 10.38
C ARG A 26 4.93 1.55 9.50
N LEU A 27 4.99 1.80 8.20
CA LEU A 27 5.82 1.05 7.25
C LEU A 27 7.32 1.37 7.38
N GLY A 28 7.68 2.47 8.05
CA GLY A 28 9.06 2.93 8.18
C GLY A 28 9.66 3.43 6.87
N LEU A 29 8.84 4.04 6.00
CA LEU A 29 9.31 4.54 4.71
C LEU A 29 10.32 5.67 4.87
N ASN A 30 11.45 5.55 4.18
CA ASN A 30 12.52 6.55 4.20
C ASN A 30 12.74 7.11 2.79
N VAL A 31 12.63 8.41 2.62
CA VAL A 31 12.96 9.09 1.36
C VAL A 31 14.47 9.25 1.28
N LEU A 32 15.07 8.62 0.27
CA LEU A 32 16.51 8.67 0.03
C LEU A 32 16.89 9.81 -0.91
N GLU A 33 16.06 10.06 -1.92
CA GLU A 33 16.30 11.07 -2.95
C GLU A 33 14.97 11.69 -3.35
N ALA A 34 14.92 13.02 -3.48
CA ALA A 34 13.86 13.70 -4.21
C ALA A 34 14.38 14.93 -4.95
N SER A 35 13.99 15.04 -6.21
CA SER A 35 14.25 16.16 -7.11
C SER A 35 13.00 16.45 -7.95
N GLU A 36 13.12 17.37 -8.91
CA GLU A 36 12.06 17.61 -9.89
C GLU A 36 11.87 16.45 -10.88
N HIS A 37 12.84 15.55 -11.00
CA HIS A 37 12.83 14.45 -11.95
C HIS A 37 12.29 13.15 -11.33
N HIS A 38 12.72 12.84 -10.11
CA HIS A 38 12.36 11.58 -9.47
C HIS A 38 12.31 11.66 -7.94
N VAL A 39 11.71 10.63 -7.35
CA VAL A 39 11.76 10.31 -5.92
C VAL A 39 12.20 8.86 -5.75
N LEU A 40 13.08 8.60 -4.79
CA LEU A 40 13.48 7.28 -4.34
C LEU A 40 13.10 7.08 -2.87
N ILE A 41 12.27 6.08 -2.60
CA ILE A 41 11.84 5.70 -1.25
C ILE A 41 12.31 4.29 -0.93
N GLU A 42 12.86 4.08 0.27
CA GLU A 42 13.15 2.78 0.84
C GLU A 42 12.00 2.31 1.73
N LEU A 43 11.55 1.08 1.50
CA LEU A 43 10.72 0.29 2.40
C LEU A 43 11.62 -0.73 3.11
N PRO A 44 11.86 -0.60 4.42
CA PRO A 44 12.60 -1.61 5.16
C PRO A 44 11.83 -2.93 5.24
N TYR A 45 12.57 -4.05 5.28
CA TYR A 45 11.95 -5.35 5.51
C TYR A 45 11.41 -5.44 6.94
N SER A 46 10.16 -5.91 7.07
CA SER A 46 9.55 -6.24 8.35
C SER A 46 8.70 -7.49 8.23
N THR A 47 8.75 -8.35 9.24
CA THR A 47 7.96 -9.59 9.30
C THR A 47 6.45 -9.31 9.44
N GLU A 48 6.06 -8.13 9.93
CA GLU A 48 4.66 -7.70 10.00
C GLU A 48 4.04 -7.46 8.61
N LEU A 49 4.86 -7.28 7.58
CA LEU A 49 4.44 -6.94 6.22
C LEU A 49 4.34 -8.17 5.31
N ILE A 50 4.63 -9.36 5.85
CA ILE A 50 4.58 -10.62 5.12
C ILE A 50 3.13 -10.94 4.72
N GLY A 51 2.93 -11.25 3.43
CA GLY A 51 1.65 -11.74 2.91
C GLY A 51 1.49 -13.25 3.07
N TYR A 52 2.60 -13.99 3.04
CA TYR A 52 2.60 -15.45 3.09
C TYR A 52 3.67 -15.96 4.06
N PRO A 53 3.29 -16.39 5.28
CA PRO A 53 4.23 -16.71 6.37
C PRO A 53 5.33 -17.68 5.98
N ASP A 54 5.00 -18.74 5.22
CA ASP A 54 5.97 -19.77 4.80
C ASP A 54 7.10 -19.26 3.91
N THR A 55 6.87 -18.14 3.22
CA THR A 55 7.81 -17.64 2.20
C THR A 55 8.65 -16.46 2.68
N GLY A 56 8.21 -15.77 3.74
CA GLY A 56 8.79 -14.48 4.13
C GLY A 56 8.55 -13.35 3.12
N VAL A 57 7.76 -13.57 2.07
CA VAL A 57 7.54 -12.58 1.00
C VAL A 57 6.57 -11.50 1.49
N ILE A 58 6.96 -10.25 1.26
CA ILE A 58 6.16 -9.05 1.55
C ILE A 58 4.89 -9.08 0.70
N HIS A 59 3.73 -8.74 1.27
CA HIS A 59 2.48 -8.72 0.52
C HIS A 59 2.50 -7.67 -0.60
N GLY A 60 1.88 -7.98 -1.75
CA GLY A 60 1.84 -7.08 -2.92
C GLY A 60 1.21 -5.72 -2.59
N GLY A 61 0.14 -5.69 -1.80
CA GLY A 61 -0.44 -4.44 -1.26
C GLY A 61 0.53 -3.49 -0.55
N VAL A 62 1.61 -4.01 0.05
CA VAL A 62 2.69 -3.17 0.63
C VAL A 62 3.53 -2.53 -0.47
N ILE A 63 3.83 -3.29 -1.53
CA ILE A 63 4.48 -2.78 -2.75
C ILE A 63 3.61 -1.72 -3.40
N THR A 64 2.30 -1.96 -3.54
CA THR A 64 1.34 -0.97 -4.04
C THR A 64 1.33 0.29 -3.20
N THR A 65 1.39 0.18 -1.87
CA THR A 65 1.49 1.35 -0.98
C THR A 65 2.80 2.11 -1.20
N LEU A 66 3.93 1.43 -1.30
CA LEU A 66 5.22 2.05 -1.62
C LEU A 66 5.17 2.80 -2.95
N MET A 67 4.60 2.19 -4.00
CA MET A 67 4.46 2.82 -5.33
C MET A 67 3.52 4.03 -5.31
N ASP A 68 2.37 3.93 -4.62
CA ASP A 68 1.41 5.03 -4.45
C ASP A 68 2.08 6.23 -3.75
N THR A 69 2.80 5.98 -2.65
CA THR A 69 3.52 7.00 -1.90
C THR A 69 4.68 7.61 -2.70
N ALA A 70 5.46 6.81 -3.42
CA ALA A 70 6.56 7.30 -4.25
C ALA A 70 6.02 8.18 -5.39
N CYS A 71 4.97 7.74 -6.08
CA CYS A 71 4.29 8.53 -7.11
C CYS A 71 3.73 9.84 -6.55
N GLY A 72 2.99 9.80 -5.43
CA GLY A 72 2.46 10.99 -4.79
C GLY A 72 3.56 11.98 -4.38
N SER A 73 4.68 11.49 -3.87
CA SER A 73 5.85 12.30 -3.52
C SER A 73 6.50 12.95 -4.76
N ALA A 74 6.56 12.23 -5.88
CA ALA A 74 7.06 12.76 -7.14
C ALA A 74 6.13 13.85 -7.70
N VAL A 75 4.81 13.70 -7.54
CA VAL A 75 3.82 14.73 -7.92
C VAL A 75 4.00 15.99 -7.08
N VAL A 76 4.08 15.85 -5.75
CA VAL A 76 4.33 16.97 -4.84
C VAL A 76 5.62 17.71 -5.20
N SER A 77 6.70 16.95 -5.45
CA SER A 77 8.00 17.51 -5.83
C SER A 77 7.93 18.27 -7.16
N ALA A 78 7.27 17.72 -8.17
CA ALA A 78 7.12 18.35 -9.48
C ALA A 78 6.24 19.62 -9.43
N ILE A 79 5.16 19.60 -8.64
CA ILE A 79 4.29 20.77 -8.46
C ILE A 79 5.05 21.88 -7.75
N TYR A 80 5.74 21.56 -6.65
CA TYR A 80 6.48 22.54 -5.88
C TYR A 80 7.57 23.20 -6.73
N GLN A 81 8.35 22.41 -7.46
CA GLN A 81 9.36 22.95 -8.35
C GLN A 81 8.77 23.92 -9.40
N LYS A 82 7.69 23.49 -10.08
CA LYS A 82 7.13 24.25 -11.21
C LYS A 82 6.33 25.48 -10.79
N TYR A 83 5.61 25.41 -9.68
CA TYR A 83 4.63 26.42 -9.28
C TYR A 83 4.96 27.09 -7.94
N GLN A 84 5.99 26.63 -7.22
CA GLN A 84 6.32 27.08 -5.86
C GLN A 84 5.11 26.99 -4.92
N SER A 85 4.28 25.97 -5.14
CA SER A 85 3.00 25.75 -4.48
C SER A 85 2.88 24.32 -3.98
N LEU A 86 2.04 24.10 -2.98
CA LEU A 86 1.67 22.78 -2.49
C LEU A 86 0.20 22.54 -2.81
N GLU A 87 -0.08 21.44 -3.49
CA GLU A 87 -1.43 21.04 -3.92
C GLU A 87 -1.76 19.67 -3.34
N ILE A 88 -3.02 19.45 -2.95
CA ILE A 88 -3.48 18.10 -2.63
C ILE A 88 -3.60 17.33 -3.94
N SER A 89 -2.95 16.17 -3.97
CA SER A 89 -2.89 15.32 -5.15
C SER A 89 -3.44 13.93 -4.88
N PRO A 90 -4.77 13.72 -4.78
CA PRO A 90 -5.34 12.40 -4.55
C PRO A 90 -5.10 11.49 -5.76
N THR A 91 -4.77 10.23 -5.50
CA THR A 91 -4.65 9.20 -6.52
C THR A 91 -6.01 8.95 -7.18
N LEU A 92 -6.06 9.02 -8.52
CA LEU A 92 -7.23 8.67 -9.33
C LEU A 92 -7.21 7.18 -9.68
N ASP A 93 -6.06 6.71 -10.16
CA ASP A 93 -5.85 5.33 -10.55
C ASP A 93 -4.39 4.91 -10.33
N LEU A 94 -4.20 3.62 -10.11
CA LEU A 94 -2.89 3.00 -10.00
C LEU A 94 -2.95 1.59 -10.60
N ARG A 95 -2.02 1.30 -11.49
CA ARG A 95 -1.79 -0.05 -12.02
C ARG A 95 -0.41 -0.52 -11.60
N VAL A 96 -0.33 -1.74 -11.07
CA VAL A 96 0.90 -2.41 -10.69
C VAL A 96 0.99 -3.74 -11.44
N ASP A 97 2.06 -3.93 -12.22
CA ASP A 97 2.38 -5.18 -12.89
C ASP A 97 3.54 -5.85 -12.14
N TYR A 98 3.36 -7.09 -11.68
CA TYR A 98 4.33 -7.83 -10.87
C TYR A 98 5.15 -8.81 -11.72
N MET A 99 6.47 -8.72 -11.67
CA MET A 99 7.39 -9.59 -12.42
C MET A 99 7.95 -10.72 -11.56
N LYS A 100 8.22 -10.46 -10.28
CA LYS A 100 8.77 -11.45 -9.33
C LYS A 100 8.45 -11.05 -7.87
N PRO A 101 8.43 -12.00 -6.94
CA PRO A 101 8.30 -11.67 -5.51
C PRO A 101 9.52 -10.90 -4.99
N ALA A 102 9.29 -10.07 -3.97
CA ALA A 102 10.37 -9.49 -3.18
C ALA A 102 11.14 -10.59 -2.43
N GLN A 103 12.48 -10.53 -2.46
CA GLN A 103 13.33 -11.40 -1.66
C GLN A 103 13.17 -11.05 -0.18
N PRO A 104 12.93 -12.05 0.69
CA PRO A 104 12.86 -11.84 2.14
C PRO A 104 14.14 -11.24 2.71
N HIS A 105 14.02 -10.55 3.85
CA HIS A 105 15.14 -9.95 4.60
C HIS A 105 15.92 -8.84 3.88
N LYS A 106 15.39 -8.32 2.77
CA LYS A 106 15.96 -7.20 2.02
C LYS A 106 14.95 -6.05 1.93
N PRO A 107 15.41 -4.79 2.00
CA PRO A 107 14.54 -3.65 1.73
C PRO A 107 14.05 -3.68 0.28
N VAL A 108 12.98 -2.93 0.01
CA VAL A 108 12.47 -2.66 -1.34
C VAL A 108 12.59 -1.17 -1.62
N TYR A 109 13.09 -0.82 -2.79
CA TYR A 109 13.23 0.55 -3.25
C TYR A 109 12.14 0.88 -4.25
N GLY A 110 11.43 1.99 -4.04
CA GLY A 110 10.46 2.56 -4.94
C GLY A 110 11.00 3.81 -5.60
N PHE A 111 11.32 3.70 -6.88
CA PHE A 111 11.72 4.82 -7.73
C PHE A 111 10.50 5.31 -8.52
N ALA A 112 10.19 6.59 -8.46
CA ALA A 112 9.03 7.16 -9.14
C ALA A 112 9.35 8.49 -9.82
N GLU A 113 8.68 8.74 -10.95
CA GLU A 113 8.81 9.96 -11.74
C GLU A 113 7.43 10.52 -12.07
N CYS A 114 7.28 11.84 -11.97
CA CYS A 114 6.14 12.57 -12.54
C CYS A 114 6.51 13.02 -13.95
N TYR A 115 6.27 12.16 -14.95
CA TYR A 115 6.73 12.42 -16.31
C TYR A 115 5.84 13.42 -17.08
N ARG A 116 4.64 13.72 -16.57
CA ARG A 116 3.76 14.73 -17.17
C ARG A 116 2.87 15.41 -16.14
N LEU A 117 3.01 16.72 -16.04
CA LEU A 117 2.18 17.58 -15.19
C LEU A 117 1.28 18.48 -16.04
N SER A 118 -0.01 18.10 -16.17
CA SER A 118 -1.05 18.91 -16.84
C SER A 118 -1.78 19.82 -15.85
N SER A 119 -2.76 20.61 -16.29
CA SER A 119 -3.51 21.53 -15.41
C SER A 119 -4.25 20.81 -14.27
N ASN A 120 -4.91 19.68 -14.57
CA ASN A 120 -5.80 19.00 -13.63
C ASN A 120 -5.32 17.61 -13.21
N ILE A 121 -4.36 17.03 -13.93
CA ILE A 121 -3.89 15.66 -13.73
C ILE A 121 -2.36 15.61 -13.83
N ALA A 122 -1.72 14.91 -12.91
CA ALA A 122 -0.33 14.50 -12.98
C ALA A 122 -0.24 13.02 -13.33
N PHE A 123 0.69 12.64 -14.20
CA PHE A 123 0.92 11.27 -14.61
C PHE A 123 2.27 10.80 -14.13
N THR A 124 2.29 9.61 -13.52
CA THR A 124 3.48 9.04 -12.91
C THR A 124 3.79 7.65 -13.45
N ARG A 125 5.05 7.26 -13.32
CA ARG A 125 5.50 5.89 -13.47
C ARG A 125 6.46 5.57 -12.32
N ALA A 126 6.47 4.32 -11.88
CA ALA A 126 7.33 3.87 -10.80
C ALA A 126 7.84 2.44 -11.00
N ILE A 127 8.91 2.12 -10.30
CA ILE A 127 9.58 0.82 -10.31
C ILE A 127 9.87 0.43 -8.86
N ALA A 128 9.40 -0.75 -8.46
CA ALA A 128 9.80 -1.40 -7.22
C ALA A 128 10.95 -2.37 -7.51
N TYR A 129 12.07 -2.27 -6.80
CA TYR A 129 13.23 -3.15 -6.98
C TYR A 129 14.00 -3.38 -5.66
N GLN A 130 15.01 -4.24 -5.69
CA GLN A 130 15.91 -4.48 -4.55
C GLN A 130 17.37 -4.29 -4.96
N ASP A 131 17.97 -5.29 -5.60
CA ASP A 131 19.39 -5.28 -5.95
C ASP A 131 19.68 -4.44 -7.21
N SER A 132 18.78 -4.46 -8.21
CA SER A 132 18.93 -3.71 -9.47
C SER A 132 17.56 -3.32 -10.02
N ILE A 133 17.47 -2.07 -10.51
CA ILE A 133 16.27 -1.52 -11.15
C ILE A 133 15.93 -2.22 -12.47
N ASP A 134 16.93 -2.82 -13.15
CA ASP A 134 16.76 -3.59 -14.39
C ASP A 134 16.12 -4.97 -14.14
N GLN A 135 16.04 -5.39 -12.88
CA GLN A 135 15.35 -6.61 -12.47
C GLN A 135 14.27 -6.28 -11.43
N PRO A 136 13.21 -5.59 -11.84
CA PRO A 136 12.20 -5.07 -10.93
C PRO A 136 11.37 -6.19 -10.29
N ILE A 137 10.85 -5.90 -9.09
CA ILE A 137 9.74 -6.63 -8.48
C ILE A 137 8.45 -6.29 -9.24
N ALA A 138 8.22 -4.99 -9.46
CA ALA A 138 7.01 -4.48 -10.10
C ALA A 138 7.26 -3.18 -10.85
N HIS A 139 6.46 -2.93 -11.89
CA HIS A 139 6.26 -1.60 -12.46
C HIS A 139 4.91 -1.05 -12.04
N ALA A 140 4.82 0.27 -11.92
CA ALA A 140 3.56 0.94 -11.70
C ALA A 140 3.39 2.16 -12.59
N VAL A 141 2.15 2.46 -12.95
CA VAL A 141 1.73 3.73 -13.55
C VAL A 141 0.50 4.23 -12.81
N GLY A 142 0.39 5.54 -12.65
CA GLY A 142 -0.76 6.13 -11.97
C GLY A 142 -1.06 7.55 -12.44
N SER A 143 -2.29 7.97 -12.16
CA SER A 143 -2.74 9.35 -12.38
C SER A 143 -3.19 9.96 -11.07
N PHE A 144 -2.84 11.22 -10.86
CA PHE A 144 -3.14 11.96 -9.64
C PHE A 144 -3.91 13.23 -10.02
N MET A 145 -5.05 13.45 -9.37
CA MET A 145 -5.80 14.68 -9.55
C MET A 145 -5.02 15.83 -8.94
N ARG A 146 -5.02 17.00 -9.58
CA ARG A 146 -4.48 18.23 -9.01
C ARG A 146 -5.61 19.09 -8.49
N ILE A 147 -5.63 19.34 -7.19
CA ILE A 147 -6.65 20.17 -6.55
C ILE A 147 -6.03 21.53 -6.18
N SER A 148 -6.78 22.60 -6.43
CA SER A 148 -6.37 24.00 -6.17
C SER A 148 -5.70 24.16 -4.79
N PRO A 149 -4.64 24.98 -4.67
CA PRO A 149 -3.97 25.28 -3.41
C PRO A 149 -4.89 25.80 -2.31
N GLU A 150 -6.02 26.42 -2.66
CA GLU A 150 -7.02 26.96 -1.72
C GLU A 150 -7.66 25.87 -0.85
N MET A 151 -7.67 24.62 -1.33
CA MET A 151 -8.18 23.47 -0.57
C MET A 151 -7.12 22.87 0.37
N VAL A 152 -5.88 23.34 0.29
CA VAL A 152 -4.79 22.94 1.17
C VAL A 152 -4.79 23.84 2.40
N GLY A 153 -5.20 23.30 3.55
CA GLY A 153 -5.20 24.07 4.80
C GLY A 153 -3.79 24.55 5.20
N ASP A 154 -3.69 25.75 5.77
CA ASP A 154 -2.42 26.39 6.15
C ASP A 154 -1.53 25.50 7.03
N ALA A 155 -2.14 24.70 7.92
CA ALA A 155 -1.42 23.74 8.75
C ALA A 155 -0.66 22.70 7.92
N PHE A 156 -1.27 22.17 6.84
CA PHE A 156 -0.64 21.22 5.91
C PHE A 156 0.54 21.82 5.17
N ARG A 157 0.37 23.06 4.73
CA ARG A 157 1.44 23.81 4.09
C ARG A 157 2.63 24.00 5.03
N GLN A 158 2.39 24.47 6.26
CA GLN A 158 3.45 24.74 7.25
C GLN A 158 4.24 23.48 7.62
N ALA A 159 3.56 22.35 7.82
CA ALA A 159 4.24 21.09 8.13
C ALA A 159 5.14 20.61 6.99
N LEU A 160 4.69 20.74 5.73
CA LEU A 160 5.49 20.38 4.55
C LEU A 160 6.68 21.31 4.32
N MET A 161 6.56 22.58 4.68
CA MET A 161 7.64 23.56 4.58
C MET A 161 8.63 23.48 5.76
N GLY A 162 8.29 22.76 6.83
CA GLY A 162 9.12 22.66 8.04
C GLY A 162 9.02 23.90 8.94
N GLU A 163 7.94 24.69 8.79
CA GLU A 163 7.67 25.89 9.59
C GLU A 163 7.05 25.54 10.96
N THR A 164 6.51 24.33 11.11
CA THR A 164 6.02 23.80 12.38
C THR A 164 6.54 22.38 12.59
N ASP A 165 6.90 22.09 13.84
CA ASP A 165 7.46 20.79 14.23
C ASP A 165 6.36 19.74 14.53
N THR A 166 5.11 20.04 14.18
CA THR A 166 3.91 19.27 14.52
C THR A 166 3.40 18.46 13.33
N THR A 167 3.27 17.14 13.51
CA THR A 167 2.43 16.30 12.64
C THR A 167 0.99 16.78 12.72
N ILE A 168 0.34 16.96 11.58
CA ILE A 168 -1.05 17.41 11.54
C ILE A 168 -1.93 16.23 11.94
N GLY A 169 -2.77 16.45 12.94
CA GLY A 169 -3.46 15.38 13.65
C GLY A 169 -2.62 14.90 14.82
N ALA A 170 -2.94 15.41 16.02
CA ALA A 170 -2.29 14.99 17.26
C ALA A 170 -2.60 13.52 17.56
N VAL A 171 -1.64 12.65 17.28
CA VAL A 171 -1.38 11.46 18.10
C VAL A 171 0.05 11.61 18.59
N SER A 172 0.20 11.56 19.91
CA SER A 172 1.42 11.82 20.69
C SER A 172 2.73 11.50 19.97
N LYS A 173 3.66 12.48 19.96
CA LYS A 173 5.09 12.27 19.72
C LYS A 173 5.67 11.37 20.82
N THR A 174 5.32 10.10 20.83
CA THR A 174 6.13 9.08 21.48
C THR A 174 6.91 8.40 20.38
N ARG A 175 7.96 9.08 19.89
CA ARG A 175 9.12 8.33 19.38
C ARG A 175 9.61 7.53 20.57
N LEU A 176 9.19 6.28 20.68
CA LEU A 176 9.97 5.31 21.42
C LEU A 176 11.37 5.36 20.77
N PRO A 177 12.44 5.58 21.55
CA PRO A 177 13.78 5.44 21.02
C PRO A 177 13.86 4.08 20.34
N LEU A 178 14.25 4.06 19.07
CA LEU A 178 14.86 2.88 18.50
C LEU A 178 16.17 2.70 19.28
N GLU A 179 16.10 2.00 20.41
CA GLU A 179 17.29 1.46 21.04
C GLU A 179 18.02 0.69 19.96
N ALA A 180 19.26 1.10 19.69
CA ALA A 180 20.18 0.31 18.89
C ALA A 180 20.17 -1.09 19.50
N GLY A 181 19.57 -2.05 18.77
CA GLY A 181 19.35 -3.39 19.27
C GLY A 181 20.65 -3.94 19.81
N ALA A 182 20.70 -4.11 21.14
CA ALA A 182 21.58 -5.09 21.75
C ALA A 182 21.35 -6.43 21.02
N PRO A 183 22.40 -7.26 20.83
CA PRO A 183 22.28 -8.50 20.08
C PRO A 183 21.06 -9.27 20.60
N SER A 184 20.07 -9.42 19.73
CA SER A 184 18.77 -10.00 20.06
C SER A 184 19.01 -11.33 20.75
N GLN A 185 18.66 -11.44 22.02
CA GLN A 185 18.44 -12.75 22.61
C GLN A 185 17.39 -13.42 21.73
N SER A 186 17.80 -14.49 21.07
CA SER A 186 16.96 -15.29 20.19
C SER A 186 15.65 -15.59 20.90
N MET A 187 14.56 -14.94 20.48
CA MET A 187 13.24 -15.48 20.71
C MET A 187 13.29 -16.94 20.24
N PRO A 188 12.76 -17.90 21.01
CA PRO A 188 12.72 -19.28 20.55
C PRO A 188 12.04 -19.24 19.19
N VAL A 189 12.73 -19.78 18.18
CA VAL A 189 12.20 -19.96 16.82
C VAL A 189 10.86 -20.67 17.01
N THR A 190 9.77 -19.91 16.95
CA THR A 190 8.43 -20.51 16.95
C THR A 190 8.43 -21.47 15.79
N ALA A 191 8.03 -22.72 16.05
CA ALA A 191 8.01 -23.77 15.05
C ALA A 191 7.44 -23.23 13.74
N PRO A 192 8.01 -23.61 12.57
CA PRO A 192 7.58 -23.09 11.29
C PRO A 192 6.05 -23.21 11.19
N ILE A 193 5.40 -22.09 10.89
CA ILE A 193 3.94 -22.04 10.73
C ILE A 193 3.61 -23.00 9.58
N ASP A 194 2.69 -23.94 9.79
CA ASP A 194 2.22 -24.83 8.73
C ASP A 194 1.13 -24.10 7.93
N VAL A 195 1.50 -23.17 7.03
CA VAL A 195 0.50 -22.44 6.24
C VAL A 195 -0.26 -23.39 5.33
N GLN A 196 0.36 -24.44 4.79
CA GLN A 196 -0.36 -25.44 4.03
C GLN A 196 -1.46 -26.10 4.88
N GLY A 197 -1.18 -26.49 6.12
CA GLY A 197 -2.15 -27.04 7.06
C GLY A 197 -3.22 -26.03 7.49
N ILE A 198 -2.84 -24.77 7.71
CA ILE A 198 -3.79 -23.69 8.05
C ILE A 198 -4.73 -23.42 6.88
N VAL A 199 -4.21 -23.28 5.66
CA VAL A 199 -5.04 -23.06 4.48
C VAL A 199 -5.89 -24.28 4.19
N LYS A 200 -5.33 -25.49 4.29
CA LYS A 200 -6.08 -26.73 4.12
C LYS A 200 -7.22 -26.82 5.12
N ARG A 201 -6.96 -26.56 6.41
CA ARG A 201 -8.00 -26.51 7.46
C ARG A 201 -9.01 -25.41 7.20
N ALA A 202 -8.58 -24.20 6.85
CA ALA A 202 -9.48 -23.10 6.50
C ALA A 202 -10.36 -23.46 5.31
N THR A 203 -9.85 -24.23 4.35
CA THR A 203 -10.60 -24.73 3.19
C THR A 203 -11.57 -25.84 3.58
N GLU A 204 -11.13 -26.82 4.38
CA GLU A 204 -11.94 -27.96 4.85
C GLU A 204 -13.07 -27.52 5.79
N LEU A 205 -12.77 -26.62 6.73
CA LEU A 205 -13.72 -26.06 7.68
C LEU A 205 -14.47 -24.85 7.13
N ASN A 206 -14.03 -24.34 5.98
CA ASN A 206 -14.52 -23.11 5.35
C ASN A 206 -14.51 -21.91 6.32
N ASP A 207 -13.43 -21.81 7.11
CA ASP A 207 -13.14 -20.76 8.09
C ASP A 207 -11.87 -20.00 7.68
N PHE A 208 -12.06 -19.03 6.79
CA PHE A 208 -10.99 -18.17 6.31
C PHE A 208 -10.68 -17.00 7.25
N GLY A 209 -11.45 -16.82 8.33
CA GLY A 209 -11.11 -15.91 9.42
C GLY A 209 -9.83 -16.37 10.11
N HIS A 210 -9.75 -17.67 10.40
CA HIS A 210 -8.55 -18.30 10.93
C HIS A 210 -7.32 -18.14 10.02
N LEU A 211 -7.49 -18.18 8.70
CA LEU A 211 -6.39 -17.92 7.76
C LEU A 211 -5.84 -16.49 7.92
N LEU A 212 -6.72 -15.48 7.95
CA LEU A 212 -6.31 -14.08 8.11
C LEU A 212 -5.58 -13.83 9.44
N GLU A 213 -5.97 -14.55 10.50
CA GLU A 213 -5.27 -14.54 11.78
C GLU A 213 -3.85 -15.14 11.74
N HIS A 214 -3.42 -15.70 10.61
CA HIS A 214 -2.06 -16.20 10.44
C HIS A 214 -1.27 -15.40 9.41
N VAL A 215 -1.89 -14.44 8.72
CA VAL A 215 -1.22 -13.58 7.74
C VAL A 215 -0.80 -12.25 8.38
N PRO A 216 0.51 -11.97 8.55
CA PRO A 216 0.99 -10.77 9.21
C PRO A 216 0.44 -9.48 8.62
N TYR A 217 0.46 -9.33 7.28
CA TYR A 217 -0.07 -8.14 6.64
C TYR A 217 -1.57 -7.93 6.87
N ALA A 218 -2.35 -9.01 6.91
CA ALA A 218 -3.78 -8.94 7.19
C ALA A 218 -4.04 -8.39 8.60
N LYS A 219 -3.27 -8.86 9.60
CA LYS A 219 -3.29 -8.30 10.96
C LYS A 219 -2.81 -6.86 11.00
N PHE A 220 -1.77 -6.55 10.23
CA PHE A 220 -1.19 -5.22 10.17
C PHE A 220 -2.28 -4.20 9.81
N ILE A 221 -3.02 -4.41 8.72
CA ILE A 221 -4.11 -3.51 8.31
C ILE A 221 -5.42 -3.73 9.09
N GLY A 222 -5.56 -4.87 9.79
CA GLY A 222 -6.70 -5.21 10.62
C GLY A 222 -7.90 -5.80 9.86
N MET A 223 -7.68 -6.31 8.65
CA MET A 223 -8.77 -6.84 7.82
C MET A 223 -9.40 -8.10 8.42
N LYS A 224 -10.67 -8.29 8.12
CA LYS A 224 -11.50 -9.42 8.54
C LYS A 224 -12.27 -9.97 7.36
N VAL A 225 -12.77 -11.19 7.51
CA VAL A 225 -13.70 -11.80 6.56
C VAL A 225 -14.93 -12.29 7.32
N GLU A 226 -16.10 -12.01 6.77
CA GLU A 226 -17.39 -12.49 7.24
C GLU A 226 -18.02 -13.31 6.12
N ARG A 227 -18.69 -14.41 6.50
CA ARG A 227 -19.34 -15.31 5.56
C ARG A 227 -20.85 -15.24 5.71
N PHE A 228 -21.53 -15.14 4.58
CA PHE A 228 -22.99 -15.11 4.48
C PHE A 228 -23.44 -16.15 3.45
N GLY A 229 -23.75 -17.36 3.90
CA GLY A 229 -24.00 -18.48 3.00
C GLY A 229 -22.73 -18.84 2.21
N ASP A 230 -22.77 -18.75 0.88
CA ASP A 230 -21.59 -18.97 0.03
C ASP A 230 -20.85 -17.69 -0.36
N GLU A 231 -21.36 -16.52 0.05
CA GLU A 231 -20.72 -15.24 -0.19
C GLU A 231 -19.75 -14.89 0.94
N LEU A 232 -18.59 -14.34 0.57
CA LEU A 232 -17.66 -13.71 1.50
C LEU A 232 -17.73 -12.21 1.35
N ILE A 233 -17.80 -11.53 2.49
CA ILE A 233 -17.67 -10.09 2.58
C ILE A 233 -16.44 -9.81 3.43
N PHE A 234 -15.47 -9.15 2.82
CA PHE A 234 -14.27 -8.71 3.52
C PHE A 234 -14.54 -7.35 4.14
N LYS A 235 -13.95 -7.11 5.31
CA LYS A 235 -14.10 -5.88 6.07
C LYS A 235 -12.74 -5.33 6.47
N LEU A 236 -12.49 -4.07 6.15
CA LEU A 236 -11.40 -3.27 6.71
C LEU A 236 -12.02 -2.32 7.74
N PRO A 237 -11.82 -2.53 9.05
CA PRO A 237 -12.38 -1.66 10.07
C PRO A 237 -11.74 -0.27 10.02
N ALA A 238 -12.49 0.74 10.48
CA ALA A 238 -11.90 2.05 10.75
C ALA A 238 -10.75 1.90 11.76
N LYS A 239 -9.54 2.30 11.34
CA LYS A 239 -8.32 2.19 12.14
C LYS A 239 -7.43 3.39 11.85
N ASP A 240 -7.05 4.13 12.88
CA ASP A 240 -6.29 5.37 12.75
C ASP A 240 -4.93 5.15 12.08
N ASP A 241 -4.30 3.99 12.34
CA ASP A 241 -3.03 3.61 11.72
C ASP A 241 -3.08 3.51 10.19
N ASN A 242 -4.28 3.36 9.61
CA ASN A 242 -4.49 3.22 8.17
C ASN A 242 -4.72 4.58 7.45
N ILE A 243 -4.73 5.70 8.18
CA ILE A 243 -5.02 7.03 7.63
C ILE A 243 -3.88 7.49 6.71
N GLY A 244 -4.26 7.92 5.50
CA GLY A 244 -3.36 8.54 4.52
C GLY A 244 -3.47 10.06 4.51
N ASN A 245 -4.68 10.62 4.60
CA ASN A 245 -4.87 12.07 4.67
C ASN A 245 -5.31 12.45 6.10
N PRO A 246 -4.48 13.12 6.90
CA PRO A 246 -4.87 13.52 8.26
C PRO A 246 -5.77 14.76 8.28
N VAL A 247 -5.77 15.57 7.22
CA VAL A 247 -6.59 16.79 7.11
C VAL A 247 -8.05 16.43 6.78
N LEU A 248 -8.25 15.54 5.82
CA LEU A 248 -9.52 14.87 5.55
C LEU A 248 -9.34 13.40 5.97
N PRO A 249 -9.82 12.96 7.15
CA PRO A 249 -9.52 11.65 7.72
C PRO A 249 -9.98 10.53 6.79
N ALA A 250 -9.09 10.13 5.90
CA ALA A 250 -9.32 9.18 4.82
C ALA A 250 -8.19 8.15 4.81
N ILE A 251 -8.57 6.92 4.55
CA ILE A 251 -7.68 5.76 4.44
C ILE A 251 -6.74 5.98 3.26
N HIS A 252 -5.47 5.61 3.44
CA HIS A 252 -4.46 5.70 2.38
C HIS A 252 -4.85 4.83 1.17
N GLY A 253 -4.65 5.33 -0.05
CA GLY A 253 -4.97 4.62 -1.29
C GLY A 253 -4.33 3.24 -1.37
N GLY A 254 -3.02 3.16 -1.14
CA GLY A 254 -2.29 1.90 -0.98
C GLY A 254 -2.88 0.88 0.02
N VAL A 255 -3.46 1.32 1.14
CA VAL A 255 -4.09 0.41 2.12
C VAL A 255 -5.38 -0.19 1.55
N ILE A 256 -6.22 0.64 0.90
CA ILE A 256 -7.41 0.16 0.20
C ILE A 256 -7.02 -0.85 -0.89
N ALA A 257 -5.99 -0.54 -1.67
CA ALA A 257 -5.48 -1.45 -2.70
C ALA A 257 -5.02 -2.79 -2.10
N GLY A 258 -4.20 -2.76 -1.05
CA GLY A 258 -3.73 -3.98 -0.40
C GLY A 258 -4.85 -4.79 0.27
N PHE A 259 -5.88 -4.14 0.80
CA PHE A 259 -7.09 -4.79 1.31
C PHE A 259 -7.87 -5.48 0.19
N MET A 260 -8.07 -4.81 -0.95
CA MET A 260 -8.74 -5.37 -2.12
C MET A 260 -7.96 -6.56 -2.71
N GLU A 261 -6.63 -6.43 -2.84
CA GLU A 261 -5.76 -7.50 -3.36
C GLU A 261 -5.81 -8.75 -2.46
N MET A 262 -5.67 -8.60 -1.14
CA MET A 262 -5.76 -9.72 -0.19
C MET A 262 -7.14 -10.38 -0.21
N SER A 263 -8.20 -9.58 -0.32
CA SER A 263 -9.57 -10.08 -0.45
C SER A 263 -9.74 -10.97 -1.69
N ALA A 264 -9.16 -10.57 -2.82
CA ALA A 264 -9.20 -11.35 -4.06
C ALA A 264 -8.40 -12.66 -3.96
N ILE A 265 -7.23 -12.64 -3.31
CA ILE A 265 -6.43 -13.84 -3.04
C ILE A 265 -7.25 -14.85 -2.23
N VAL A 266 -7.84 -14.41 -1.12
CA VAL A 266 -8.62 -15.29 -0.24
C VAL A 266 -9.86 -15.80 -0.97
N GLN A 267 -10.60 -14.93 -1.68
CA GLN A 267 -11.77 -15.35 -2.47
C GLN A 267 -11.40 -16.43 -3.50
N LEU A 268 -10.27 -16.29 -4.20
CA LEU A 268 -9.82 -17.29 -5.16
C LEU A 268 -9.47 -18.62 -4.50
N MET A 269 -8.81 -18.58 -3.34
CA MET A 269 -8.46 -19.79 -2.60
C MET A 269 -9.71 -20.56 -2.18
N VAL A 270 -10.75 -19.85 -1.71
CA VAL A 270 -12.06 -20.41 -1.36
C VAL A 270 -12.73 -21.02 -2.59
N PHE A 271 -12.84 -20.25 -3.68
CA PHE A 271 -13.53 -20.67 -4.90
C PHE A 271 -12.88 -21.88 -5.57
N MET A 272 -11.55 -21.95 -5.54
CA MET A 272 -10.79 -23.07 -6.12
C MET A 272 -10.58 -24.24 -5.15
N GLN A 273 -10.95 -24.08 -3.87
CA GLN A 273 -10.67 -25.04 -2.80
C GLN A 273 -9.20 -25.47 -2.75
N THR A 274 -8.29 -24.49 -2.84
CA THR A 274 -6.86 -24.73 -2.97
C THR A 274 -6.08 -24.24 -1.76
N ALA A 275 -5.13 -25.06 -1.31
CA ALA A 275 -4.14 -24.67 -0.31
C ALA A 275 -3.05 -23.75 -0.87
N LYS A 276 -2.94 -23.67 -2.20
CA LYS A 276 -1.90 -22.91 -2.88
C LYS A 276 -2.36 -21.49 -3.13
N VAL A 277 -1.57 -20.55 -2.63
CA VAL A 277 -1.73 -19.12 -2.87
C VAL A 277 -1.63 -18.80 -4.37
N PRO A 278 -2.67 -18.17 -4.97
CA PRO A 278 -2.59 -17.62 -6.32
C PRO A 278 -1.55 -16.51 -6.42
N LYS A 279 -0.74 -16.51 -7.48
CA LYS A 279 0.28 -15.47 -7.69
C LYS A 279 -0.34 -14.30 -8.45
N VAL A 280 -0.28 -13.09 -7.88
CA VAL A 280 -0.72 -11.88 -8.57
C VAL A 280 0.19 -11.63 -9.78
N VAL A 281 -0.41 -11.40 -10.94
CA VAL A 281 0.28 -10.98 -12.17
C VAL A 281 0.22 -9.46 -12.29
N ASP A 282 -0.98 -8.90 -12.12
CA ASP A 282 -1.21 -7.47 -12.10
C ASP A 282 -2.39 -7.12 -11.19
N PHE A 283 -2.39 -5.87 -10.72
CA PHE A 283 -3.45 -5.26 -9.93
C PHE A 283 -3.67 -3.82 -10.43
N SER A 284 -4.89 -3.51 -10.86
CA SER A 284 -5.28 -2.18 -11.34
C SER A 284 -6.45 -1.68 -10.52
N ILE A 285 -6.35 -0.47 -9.97
CA ILE A 285 -7.38 0.14 -9.12
C ILE A 285 -7.75 1.54 -9.61
N ASP A 286 -9.05 1.83 -9.60
CA ASP A 286 -9.63 3.15 -9.81
C ASP A 286 -10.24 3.62 -8.47
N TYR A 287 -9.79 4.78 -7.98
CA TYR A 287 -10.34 5.43 -6.80
C TYR A 287 -11.46 6.38 -7.23
N LEU A 288 -12.68 6.04 -6.84
CA LEU A 288 -13.88 6.76 -7.26
C LEU A 288 -14.27 7.85 -6.27
N ARG A 289 -13.97 7.65 -4.98
CA ARG A 289 -14.27 8.56 -3.87
C ARG A 289 -13.25 8.36 -2.75
N ALA A 290 -13.12 9.36 -1.88
CA ALA A 290 -12.34 9.22 -0.66
C ALA A 290 -12.91 8.09 0.23
N GLY A 291 -12.07 7.12 0.58
CA GLY A 291 -12.39 6.14 1.61
C GLY A 291 -12.23 6.79 2.98
N LEU A 292 -13.30 7.36 3.53
CA LEU A 292 -13.27 8.04 4.83
C LEU A 292 -12.85 7.07 5.95
N LEU A 293 -12.50 7.58 7.12
CA LEU A 293 -12.22 6.75 8.32
C LEU A 293 -13.51 6.09 8.84
N LYS A 294 -13.93 5.04 8.14
CA LYS A 294 -15.11 4.21 8.37
C LYS A 294 -14.79 2.79 7.92
N ASP A 295 -15.59 1.85 8.41
CA ASP A 295 -15.53 0.48 7.92
C ASP A 295 -15.70 0.46 6.40
N SER A 296 -14.81 -0.26 5.73
CA SER A 296 -14.82 -0.47 4.29
C SER A 296 -15.02 -1.94 4.01
N PHE A 297 -15.80 -2.25 2.98
CA PHE A 297 -16.20 -3.60 2.64
C PHE A 297 -15.80 -3.93 1.22
N VAL A 298 -15.46 -5.18 0.97
CA VAL A 298 -15.08 -5.68 -0.36
C VAL A 298 -15.89 -6.93 -0.73
N GLU A 299 -16.31 -6.95 -1.99
CA GLU A 299 -16.86 -8.10 -2.68
C GLU A 299 -15.96 -8.41 -3.89
N CYS A 300 -15.70 -9.69 -4.12
CA CYS A 300 -14.88 -10.18 -5.21
C CYS A 300 -15.72 -11.04 -6.16
N ARG A 301 -15.66 -10.76 -7.47
CA ARG A 301 -16.30 -11.55 -8.52
C ARG A 301 -15.24 -12.17 -9.42
N ILE A 302 -15.17 -13.49 -9.39
CA ILE A 302 -14.18 -14.25 -10.15
C ILE A 302 -14.73 -14.54 -11.55
N THR A 303 -13.91 -14.30 -12.56
CA THR A 303 -14.12 -14.77 -13.93
C THR A 303 -12.88 -15.54 -14.35
N ARG A 304 -13.04 -16.84 -14.65
CA ARG A 304 -11.92 -17.67 -15.05
C ARG A 304 -11.60 -17.45 -16.53
N GLN A 305 -10.33 -17.20 -16.85
CA GLN A 305 -9.86 -17.03 -18.24
C GLN A 305 -8.91 -18.18 -18.60
N GLY A 306 -9.49 -19.27 -19.12
CA GLY A 306 -8.73 -20.48 -19.46
C GLY A 306 -8.32 -21.29 -18.23
N ARG A 307 -7.25 -22.10 -18.36
CA ARG A 307 -6.86 -23.06 -17.31
C ARG A 307 -6.00 -22.46 -16.21
N ARG A 308 -5.14 -21.50 -16.55
CA ARG A 308 -4.04 -21.01 -15.70
C ARG A 308 -4.18 -19.57 -15.22
N VAL A 309 -5.21 -18.85 -15.65
CA VAL A 309 -5.40 -17.45 -15.27
C VAL A 309 -6.81 -17.26 -14.73
N ALA A 310 -6.90 -16.59 -13.58
CA ALA A 310 -8.15 -16.08 -13.03
C ALA A 310 -8.13 -14.55 -13.08
N ASN A 311 -9.25 -13.97 -13.50
CA ASN A 311 -9.49 -12.54 -13.41
C ASN A 311 -10.47 -12.31 -12.25
N VAL A 312 -10.18 -11.35 -11.39
CA VAL A 312 -11.04 -10.97 -10.27
C VAL A 312 -11.40 -9.50 -10.41
N ASN A 313 -12.70 -9.22 -10.48
CA ASN A 313 -13.23 -7.87 -10.33
C ASN A 313 -13.57 -7.65 -8.87
N ILE A 314 -13.11 -6.54 -8.30
CA ILE A 314 -13.18 -6.26 -6.87
C ILE A 314 -13.88 -4.92 -6.69
N SER A 315 -14.92 -4.88 -5.85
CA SER A 315 -15.69 -3.67 -5.58
C SER A 315 -15.56 -3.31 -4.10
N CYS A 316 -15.19 -2.06 -3.80
CA CYS A 316 -15.07 -1.57 -2.43
C CYS A 316 -16.07 -0.44 -2.13
N TRP A 317 -16.77 -0.54 -1.00
CA TRP A 317 -17.74 0.47 -0.53
C TRP A 317 -17.64 0.66 0.99
N GLN A 318 -18.27 1.71 1.52
CA GLN A 318 -18.36 1.95 2.98
C GLN A 318 -19.81 1.89 3.46
N THR A 319 -20.68 2.70 2.86
CA THR A 319 -22.10 2.79 3.29
C THR A 319 -23.04 1.96 2.42
N ASN A 320 -22.87 2.01 1.09
CA ASN A 320 -23.84 1.44 0.15
C ASN A 320 -23.10 0.80 -1.03
N ARG A 321 -23.43 -0.46 -1.37
CA ARG A 321 -22.85 -1.20 -2.51
C ARG A 321 -23.02 -0.50 -3.87
N LYS A 322 -24.00 0.41 -4.01
CA LYS A 322 -24.21 1.23 -5.21
C LYS A 322 -23.29 2.47 -5.28
N GLN A 323 -22.63 2.82 -4.17
CA GLN A 323 -21.74 3.96 -4.05
C GLN A 323 -20.34 3.47 -3.69
N LEU A 324 -19.64 2.95 -4.70
CA LEU A 324 -18.28 2.44 -4.53
C LEU A 324 -17.30 3.59 -4.24
N ILE A 325 -16.32 3.30 -3.39
CA ILE A 325 -15.16 4.17 -3.15
C ILE A 325 -13.99 3.80 -4.05
N ALA A 326 -13.89 2.52 -4.44
CA ALA A 326 -12.88 2.04 -5.38
C ALA A 326 -13.37 0.80 -6.12
N THR A 327 -12.85 0.61 -7.33
CA THR A 327 -12.98 -0.62 -8.11
C THR A 327 -11.59 -1.10 -8.49
N ALA A 328 -11.37 -2.41 -8.47
CA ALA A 328 -10.10 -2.97 -8.92
C ALA A 328 -10.31 -4.21 -9.78
N ARG A 329 -9.31 -4.49 -10.61
CA ARG A 329 -9.17 -5.72 -11.37
C ARG A 329 -7.80 -6.31 -11.10
N ALA A 330 -7.75 -7.61 -10.91
CA ALA A 330 -6.51 -8.32 -10.72
C ALA A 330 -6.49 -9.62 -11.53
N HIS A 331 -5.34 -9.92 -12.12
CA HIS A 331 -5.09 -11.21 -12.74
C HIS A 331 -4.18 -12.04 -11.86
N PHE A 332 -4.53 -13.31 -11.73
CA PHE A 332 -3.79 -14.27 -10.94
C PHE A 332 -3.38 -15.44 -11.79
N LEU A 333 -2.12 -15.83 -11.67
CA LEU A 333 -1.66 -17.13 -12.12
C LEU A 333 -2.12 -18.18 -11.12
N ILE A 334 -2.86 -19.15 -11.63
CA ILE A 334 -3.39 -20.30 -10.92
C ILE A 334 -2.80 -21.56 -11.55
N ASP A 335 -2.41 -22.52 -10.72
CA ASP A 335 -1.79 -23.78 -11.17
C ASP A 335 -2.76 -24.96 -11.04
#